data_AF-A0A4Y3QUR5-F1
#
_entry.id   AF-A0A4Y3QUR5-F1
#
_cell.length_a   1.000
_cell.length_b   1.000
_cell.length_c   1.000
_cell.angle_alpha   90.00
_cell.angle_beta   90.00
_cell.angle_gamma   90.00
#
_symmetry.space_group_name_H-M   'P 1'
#
loop_
_entity.id
_entity.type
_entity.pdbx_description
1 polymer ?
#
loop_
_entity_poly.entity_id
_entity_poly.type
_entity_poly.pdbx_seq_one_letter_code
_entity_poly.pdbx_strand_id
1 'polypeptide(L)'
;MDTATARENRTEARTENEKPPGKEYIVGRFDLSALTALLHEAAGGGNELGEDDLDTLFLDLGYDSLALLQVTGVIERDYDVTLEEEAVDEAETPRQFLDLVNGALAGRAAV
;
A
#
# COMPACT_ATOMS: atom_id res chain seq x y z
N MET A 1 14.47 -39.00 -47.48
CA MET A 1 14.13 -39.94 -46.39
C MET A 1 14.18 -39.14 -45.11
N ASP A 2 13.03 -38.54 -44.83
CA ASP A 2 12.64 -37.81 -43.66
C ASP A 2 12.71 -38.67 -42.40
N THR A 3 13.12 -38.06 -41.29
CA THR A 3 12.38 -38.11 -40.03
C THR A 3 12.80 -36.92 -39.17
N ALA A 4 11.93 -35.92 -39.11
CA ALA A 4 11.87 -34.97 -38.02
C ALA A 4 11.35 -35.66 -36.74
N THR A 5 11.88 -35.27 -35.58
CA THR A 5 11.24 -35.37 -34.24
C THR A 5 12.07 -34.43 -33.34
N ALA A 6 11.66 -33.17 -33.15
CA ALA A 6 10.76 -32.71 -32.08
C ALA A 6 11.32 -33.03 -30.68
N ARG A 7 11.86 -32.00 -30.01
CA ARG A 7 11.27 -31.32 -28.83
C ARG A 7 11.32 -32.16 -27.56
N GLU A 8 12.09 -31.66 -26.59
CA GLU A 8 11.71 -31.65 -25.17
C GLU A 8 12.39 -30.44 -24.50
N ASN A 9 11.80 -29.27 -24.74
CA ASN A 9 11.92 -28.16 -23.79
C ASN A 9 11.11 -28.57 -22.57
N ARG A 10 11.80 -28.87 -21.47
CA ARG A 10 11.18 -29.17 -20.18
C ARG A 10 10.69 -27.88 -19.54
N THR A 11 9.37 -27.77 -19.46
CA THR A 11 8.61 -26.73 -18.78
C THR A 11 8.65 -26.93 -17.27
N GLU A 12 9.15 -25.93 -16.54
CA GLU A 12 8.82 -25.62 -15.14
C GLU A 12 8.87 -24.08 -15.05
N ALA A 13 7.84 -23.32 -15.44
CA ALA A 13 6.62 -23.07 -14.66
C ALA A 13 6.89 -22.90 -13.16
N ARG A 14 7.43 -21.75 -12.75
CA ARG A 14 7.16 -21.15 -11.45
C ARG A 14 7.06 -19.63 -11.61
N THR A 15 5.81 -19.19 -11.72
CA THR A 15 5.29 -17.88 -11.34
C THR A 15 6.19 -16.70 -11.74
N GLU A 16 5.96 -16.24 -12.97
CA GLU A 16 5.68 -14.81 -13.19
C GLU A 16 5.01 -14.29 -11.93
N ASN A 17 5.75 -13.56 -11.09
CA ASN A 17 5.17 -12.91 -9.93
C ASN A 17 4.23 -11.89 -10.55
N GLU A 18 2.96 -12.29 -10.61
CA GLU A 18 1.85 -11.58 -11.17
C GLU A 18 2.02 -10.13 -10.77
N LYS A 19 2.34 -9.29 -11.76
CA LYS A 19 2.22 -7.86 -11.61
C LYS A 19 0.84 -7.67 -10.99
N PRO A 20 0.74 -7.17 -9.75
CA PRO A 20 -0.55 -7.11 -9.06
C PRO A 20 -1.53 -6.41 -9.99
N PRO A 21 -2.78 -6.89 -10.07
CA PRO A 21 -3.77 -6.39 -11.01
C PRO A 21 -3.70 -4.87 -10.95
N GLY A 22 -3.41 -4.27 -12.11
CA GLY A 22 -3.01 -2.88 -12.21
C GLY A 22 -3.88 -2.07 -11.27
N LYS A 23 -3.24 -1.33 -10.35
CA LYS A 23 -3.91 -0.54 -9.32
C LYS A 23 -4.86 0.41 -10.05
N GLU A 24 -6.07 -0.07 -10.33
CA GLU A 24 -7.20 0.73 -10.71
C GLU A 24 -7.48 1.47 -9.42
N TYR A 25 -6.78 2.59 -9.26
CA TYR A 25 -7.11 3.63 -8.32
C TYR A 25 -8.49 4.13 -8.76
N ILE A 26 -9.51 3.34 -8.45
CA ILE A 26 -10.88 3.76 -8.54
C ILE A 26 -10.99 4.84 -7.48
N VAL A 27 -10.90 6.07 -7.97
CA VAL A 27 -11.10 7.33 -7.26
C VAL A 27 -12.32 7.16 -6.35
N GLY A 28 -12.09 6.95 -5.05
CA GLY A 28 -13.19 6.55 -4.17
C GLY A 28 -12.91 6.71 -2.68
N ARG A 29 -11.92 6.02 -2.13
CA ARG A 29 -11.59 6.13 -0.70
C ARG A 29 -10.25 5.48 -0.42
N PHE A 30 -9.42 6.10 0.42
CA PHE A 30 -8.26 5.41 0.99
C PHE A 30 -8.74 4.64 2.22
N ASP A 31 -8.58 3.33 2.22
CA ASP A 31 -9.08 2.42 3.26
C ASP A 31 -7.95 1.64 3.96
N LEU A 32 -8.30 0.93 5.03
CA LEU A 32 -7.35 0.19 5.86
C LEU A 32 -6.59 -0.89 5.09
N SER A 33 -7.21 -1.54 4.10
CA SER A 33 -6.54 -2.54 3.27
C SER A 33 -5.50 -1.87 2.37
N ALA A 34 -5.82 -0.69 1.80
CA ALA A 34 -4.85 0.10 1.04
C ALA A 34 -3.67 0.55 1.91
N LEU A 35 -3.95 1.05 3.12
CA LEU A 35 -2.91 1.42 4.09
C LEU A 35 -2.03 0.22 4.45
N THR A 36 -2.63 -0.93 4.76
CA THR A 36 -1.92 -2.17 5.08
C THR A 36 -0.97 -2.59 3.96
N ALA A 37 -1.44 -2.55 2.71
CA ALA A 37 -0.63 -2.91 1.55
C ALA A 37 0.59 -1.98 1.39
N LEU A 38 0.40 -0.67 1.59
CA LEU A 38 1.49 0.30 1.53
C LEU A 38 2.49 0.12 2.67
N LEU A 39 2.01 -0.13 3.90
CA LEU A 39 2.87 -0.39 5.06
C LEU A 39 3.73 -1.65 4.85
N HIS A 40 3.15 -2.72 4.30
CA HIS A 40 3.92 -3.92 3.96
C HIS A 40 5.00 -3.64 2.92
N GLU A 41 4.67 -2.88 1.87
CA GLU A 41 5.64 -2.53 0.83
C GLU A 41 6.79 -1.68 1.42
N ALA A 42 6.49 -0.73 2.30
CA ALA A 42 7.46 0.17 2.93
C ALA A 42 8.32 -0.51 4.01
N ALA A 43 7.74 -1.41 4.81
CA ALA A 43 8.42 -2.13 5.89
C ALA A 43 9.06 -3.45 5.43
N GLY A 44 8.79 -3.90 4.21
CA GLY A 44 9.24 -5.19 3.68
C GLY A 44 8.46 -6.39 4.23
N GLY A 45 7.24 -6.16 4.71
CA GLY A 45 6.34 -7.15 5.31
C GLY A 45 5.60 -6.59 6.53
N GLY A 46 4.60 -7.33 7.03
CA GLY A 46 3.85 -6.95 8.22
C GLY A 46 2.64 -7.85 8.47
N ASN A 47 1.80 -7.43 9.40
CA ASN A 47 0.51 -8.08 9.68
C ASN A 47 -0.61 -7.36 8.91
N GLU A 48 -1.68 -8.08 8.58
CA GLU A 48 -2.90 -7.44 8.06
C GLU A 48 -3.59 -6.71 9.21
N LEU A 49 -3.91 -5.43 9.01
CA LEU A 49 -4.57 -4.62 10.03
C LEU A 49 -6.08 -4.82 9.97
N GLY A 50 -6.70 -5.09 11.12
CA GLY A 50 -8.14 -5.18 11.31
C GLY A 50 -8.73 -3.95 12.01
N GLU A 51 -10.04 -3.97 12.24
CA GLU A 51 -10.74 -2.89 12.94
C GLU A 51 -10.24 -2.70 14.38
N ASP A 52 -9.78 -3.78 15.03
CA ASP A 52 -9.22 -3.75 16.38
C ASP A 52 -7.85 -3.04 16.44
N ASP A 53 -7.13 -2.96 15.32
CA ASP A 53 -5.80 -2.33 15.24
C ASP A 53 -5.89 -0.82 14.99
N LEU A 54 -7.08 -0.30 14.63
CA LEU A 54 -7.28 1.10 14.25
C LEU A 54 -6.86 2.09 15.33
N ASP A 55 -7.04 1.72 16.60
CA ASP A 55 -6.71 2.53 17.77
C ASP A 55 -5.40 2.08 18.45
N THR A 56 -4.64 1.19 17.80
CA THR A 56 -3.33 0.73 18.27
C THR A 56 -2.23 1.56 17.61
N LEU A 57 -1.17 1.87 18.37
CA LEU A 57 -0.03 2.63 17.84
C LEU A 57 0.68 1.84 16.74
N PHE A 58 1.13 2.52 15.70
CA PHE A 58 1.93 1.90 14.64
C PHE A 58 3.15 1.17 15.19
N LEU A 59 3.81 1.74 16.20
CA LEU A 59 4.96 1.13 16.86
C LEU A 59 4.61 -0.21 17.53
N ASP A 60 3.43 -0.31 18.16
CA ASP A 60 2.95 -1.54 18.79
C ASP A 60 2.54 -2.60 17.75
N LEU A 61 2.14 -2.16 16.56
CA LEU A 61 1.83 -3.01 15.40
C LEU A 61 3.10 -3.48 14.66
N GLY A 62 4.27 -2.98 15.04
CA GLY A 62 5.57 -3.31 14.44
C GLY A 62 5.96 -2.45 13.25
N TYR A 63 5.32 -1.28 13.08
CA TYR A 63 5.66 -0.30 12.06
C TYR A 63 6.45 0.86 12.67
N ASP A 64 7.62 1.13 12.11
CA ASP A 64 8.46 2.27 12.48
C ASP A 64 8.06 3.55 11.73
N SER A 65 8.52 4.69 12.23
CA SER A 65 8.32 6.00 11.61
C SER A 65 8.85 6.09 10.17
N LEU A 66 9.90 5.33 9.82
CA LEU A 66 10.42 5.27 8.45
C LEU A 66 9.43 4.61 7.48
N ALA A 67 8.66 3.61 7.93
CA ALA A 67 7.62 3.01 7.12
C ALA A 67 6.51 4.04 6.86
N LEU A 68 6.08 4.75 7.90
CA LEU A 68 5.06 5.81 7.79
C LEU A 68 5.50 6.94 6.86
N LEU A 69 6.76 7.39 6.95
CA LEU A 69 7.29 8.43 6.06
C LEU A 69 7.28 7.99 4.59
N GLN A 70 7.69 6.75 4.31
CA GLN A 70 7.66 6.20 2.96
C GLN A 70 6.22 6.09 2.43
N VAL A 71 5.30 5.58 3.25
CA VAL A 71 3.87 5.47 2.91
C VAL A 71 3.28 6.85 2.61
N THR A 72 3.57 7.84 3.45
CA THR A 72 3.16 9.25 3.26
C THR A 72 3.61 9.76 1.88
N GLY A 73 4.89 9.62 1.55
CA GLY A 73 5.41 10.08 0.25
C GLY A 73 4.82 9.33 -0.95
N VAL A 74 4.50 8.04 -0.81
CA VAL A 74 3.77 7.28 -1.85
C VAL A 74 2.36 7.84 -2.02
N ILE A 75 1.65 8.14 -0.93
CA ILE A 75 0.29 8.68 -0.97
C ILE A 75 0.28 10.05 -1.63
N GLU A 76 1.15 10.97 -1.21
CA GLU A 76 1.23 12.31 -1.80
C GLU A 76 1.46 12.26 -3.31
N ARG A 77 2.37 11.38 -3.75
CA ARG A 77 2.68 11.20 -5.18
C ARG A 77 1.57 10.52 -5.96
N ASP A 78 1.02 9.42 -5.45
CA ASP A 78 0.07 8.58 -6.19
C ASP A 78 -1.35 9.19 -6.21
N TYR A 79 -1.72 9.94 -5.17
CA TYR A 79 -3.02 10.59 -5.06
C TYR A 79 -3.00 12.10 -5.38
N ASP A 80 -1.83 12.69 -5.66
CA ASP A 80 -1.65 14.13 -5.92
C ASP A 80 -2.23 14.98 -4.77
N VAL A 81 -1.85 14.64 -3.54
CA VAL A 81 -2.23 15.35 -2.30
C VAL A 81 -0.99 15.80 -1.55
N THR A 82 -1.18 16.69 -0.58
CA THR A 82 -0.15 17.10 0.37
C THR A 82 -0.66 16.82 1.77
N LEU A 83 0.14 16.11 2.56
CA LEU A 83 -0.15 15.83 3.96
C LEU A 83 0.73 16.72 4.83
N GLU A 84 0.15 17.40 5.81
CA GLU A 84 0.91 18.28 6.69
C GLU A 84 1.86 17.45 7.56
N GLU A 85 3.16 17.75 7.54
CA GLU A 85 4.18 16.97 8.26
C GLU A 85 3.88 16.86 9.77
N GLU A 86 3.41 17.95 10.39
CA GLU A 86 3.00 17.95 11.81
C GLU A 86 1.82 17.01 12.06
N ALA A 87 0.83 17.00 11.16
CA ALA A 87 -0.33 16.10 11.28
C ALA A 87 0.05 14.63 11.03
N VAL A 88 1.04 14.37 10.17
CA VAL A 88 1.58 13.02 9.95
C VAL A 88 2.32 12.53 11.19
N ASP A 89 3.11 13.39 11.84
CA ASP A 89 3.83 13.07 13.08
C ASP A 89 2.85 12.79 14.24
N GLU A 90 1.74 13.53 14.32
CA GLU A 90 0.66 13.30 15.29
C GLU A 90 -0.22 12.07 14.98
N ALA A 91 -0.20 11.57 13.75
CA ALA A 91 -0.99 10.42 13.32
C ALA A 91 -0.33 9.08 13.70
N GLU A 92 -0.27 8.80 15.00
CA GLU A 92 0.42 7.63 15.55
C GLU A 92 -0.39 6.32 15.45
N THR A 93 -1.67 6.39 15.09
CA THR A 93 -2.57 5.22 14.91
C THR A 93 -3.10 5.13 13.47
N PRO A 94 -3.46 3.91 12.99
CA PRO A 94 -4.06 3.74 11.67
C PRO A 94 -5.33 4.57 11.46
N ARG A 95 -6.18 4.71 12.49
CA ARG A 95 -7.39 5.56 12.41
C ARG A 95 -7.03 7.01 12.09
N GLN A 96 -6.11 7.59 12.87
CA GLN A 96 -5.71 8.99 12.68
C GLN A 96 -5.09 9.21 11.31
N PHE A 97 -4.23 8.30 10.86
CA PHE A 97 -3.59 8.39 9.56
C PHE A 97 -4.60 8.27 8.40
N LEU A 98 -5.55 7.32 8.50
CA LEU A 98 -6.64 7.19 7.53
C LEU A 98 -7.51 8.45 7.46
N ASP A 99 -7.85 9.04 8.61
CA ASP A 99 -8.63 10.28 8.67
C ASP A 99 -7.87 11.45 8.04
N LEU A 100 -6.57 11.57 8.30
CA LEU A 100 -5.70 12.59 7.69
C LEU A 100 -5.67 12.47 6.15
N VAL A 101 -5.42 11.27 5.64
CA VAL A 101 -5.34 11.02 4.19
C VAL A 101 -6.69 11.27 3.53
N ASN A 102 -7.78 10.75 4.11
CA ASN A 102 -9.12 10.96 3.55
C ASN A 102 -9.55 12.43 3.61
N GLY A 103 -9.12 13.18 4.64
CA GLY A 103 -9.31 14.62 4.73
C GLY A 103 -8.65 15.37 3.57
N ALA A 104 -7.39 15.05 3.26
CA ALA A 104 -6.66 15.65 2.13
C ALA A 104 -7.31 15.30 0.78
N LEU A 105 -7.71 14.03 0.59
CA LEU A 105 -8.39 13.58 -0.63
C LEU A 105 -9.74 14.27 -0.84
N ALA A 106 -10.51 14.46 0.24
CA ALA A 106 -11.78 15.18 0.19
C ALA A 106 -11.58 16.66 -0.15
N GLY A 107 -10.54 17.29 0.39
CA GLY A 107 -10.15 18.66 0.05
C GLY A 107 -9.83 18.84 -1.44
N ARG A 108 -9.14 17.86 -2.04
CA ARG A 108 -8.82 17.85 -3.49
C ARG A 108 -10.06 17.68 -4.38
N ALA A 109 -11.05 16.90 -3.96
CA ALA A 109 -12.26 16.66 -4.76
C ALA A 109 -13.23 17.87 -4.76
N ALA A 110 -13.07 18.81 -3.83
CA ALA A 110 -13.93 19.97 -3.67
C ALA A 110 -13.52 21.20 -4.51
N VAL A 111 -12.40 21.13 -5.23
CA VAL A 111 -11.86 22.18 -6.12
C VAL A 111 -12.01 21.83 -7.60
#